data_AF-A0A5C5REV4-F1
#
_entry.id   AF-A0A5C5REV4-F1
#
_cell.length_a   1.000
_cell.length_b   1.000
_cell.length_c   1.000
_cell.angle_alpha   90.00
_cell.angle_beta   90.00
_cell.angle_gamma   90.00
#
_symmetry.space_group_name_H-M   'P 1'
#
loop_
_entity.id
_entity.type
_entity.pdbx_description
1 polymer ?
#
loop_
_entity_poly.entity_id
_entity_poly.type
_entity_poly.pdbx_seq_one_letter_code
_entity_poly.pdbx_strand_id
1 'polypeptide(L)'
;MTGGTDDVAALEQRILGVIPPGAVMAARHMWTHLEAEFDTPVDAANADTGASAFAEADVAMADTLSDPADYSGIDPIEDVAIAPEIRWTDADKRQSLERYARDNRLTSSEWVDMKWPPQAQLLTPGNLCDSRRNACATHEELDEPVAECADCDEAIAPVVESNAVWSFNARVTRYELAVGADGRLEDIEFSSEVETVAEIEQDPRTLRIGPRRGRT
;
A
#
# COMPACT_ATOMS: atom_id res chain seq x y z
N MET A 1 33.43 -14.22 -40.99
CA MET A 1 32.55 -15.34 -40.56
C MET A 1 31.61 -14.79 -39.49
N THR A 2 30.49 -14.21 -39.91
CA THR A 2 29.50 -13.54 -39.03
C THR A 2 28.11 -14.21 -39.10
N GLY A 3 27.93 -15.22 -39.96
CA GLY A 3 26.62 -15.80 -40.25
C GLY A 3 26.06 -16.78 -39.21
N GLY A 4 26.78 -17.08 -38.12
CA GLY A 4 26.29 -18.05 -37.11
C GLY A 4 25.46 -17.42 -35.99
N THR A 5 25.72 -16.15 -35.65
CA THR A 5 25.03 -15.44 -34.56
C THR A 5 23.71 -14.82 -35.01
N ASP A 6 23.65 -14.36 -36.27
CA ASP A 6 22.45 -13.75 -36.84
C ASP A 6 21.32 -14.79 -37.01
N ASP A 7 21.66 -16.04 -37.34
CA ASP A 7 20.70 -17.15 -37.47
C ASP A 7 20.13 -17.59 -36.11
N VAL A 8 20.92 -17.53 -35.04
CA VAL A 8 20.47 -17.87 -33.66
C VAL A 8 19.54 -16.78 -33.14
N ALA A 9 19.92 -15.51 -33.24
CA ALA A 9 19.07 -14.40 -32.83
C ALA A 9 17.74 -14.36 -33.61
N ALA A 10 17.77 -14.68 -34.91
CA ALA A 10 16.57 -14.80 -35.72
C ALA A 10 15.68 -15.98 -35.29
N LEU A 11 16.26 -17.11 -34.88
CA LEU A 11 15.52 -18.26 -34.37
C LEU A 11 14.88 -17.95 -33.02
N GLU A 12 15.61 -17.33 -32.11
CA GLU A 12 15.13 -16.90 -30.78
C GLU A 12 13.94 -15.95 -30.92
N GLN A 13 14.06 -14.92 -31.78
CA GLN A 13 12.94 -14.02 -32.09
C GLN A 13 11.74 -14.76 -32.68
N ARG A 14 11.97 -15.82 -33.47
CA ARG A 14 10.89 -16.65 -34.01
C ARG A 14 10.20 -17.51 -32.96
N ILE A 15 10.94 -18.01 -31.97
CA ILE A 15 10.39 -18.81 -30.86
C ILE A 15 9.58 -17.89 -29.93
N LEU A 16 10.16 -16.78 -29.50
CA LEU A 16 9.52 -15.81 -28.62
C LEU A 16 8.34 -15.11 -29.30
N GLY A 17 8.43 -14.83 -30.60
CA GLY A 17 7.38 -14.17 -31.38
C GLY A 17 6.10 -14.99 -31.59
N VAL A 18 6.10 -16.29 -31.27
CA VAL A 18 4.90 -17.14 -31.31
C VAL A 18 4.12 -17.09 -29.99
N ILE A 19 4.75 -16.62 -28.90
CA ILE A 19 4.12 -16.53 -27.59
C ILE A 19 3.03 -15.44 -27.62
N PRO A 20 1.76 -15.77 -27.35
CA PRO A 20 0.71 -14.76 -27.30
C PRO A 20 0.98 -13.72 -26.20
N PRO A 21 0.60 -12.44 -26.40
CA PRO A 21 0.70 -11.43 -25.36
C PRO A 21 0.00 -11.89 -24.07
N GLY A 22 0.69 -11.75 -22.94
CA GLY A 22 0.16 -12.13 -21.62
C GLY A 22 0.13 -13.64 -21.33
N ALA A 23 0.48 -14.52 -22.28
CA ALA A 23 0.48 -15.96 -22.04
C ALA A 23 1.51 -16.38 -20.97
N VAL A 24 2.68 -15.73 -20.95
CA VAL A 24 3.71 -15.98 -19.93
C VAL A 24 3.22 -15.58 -18.55
N MET A 25 2.64 -14.38 -18.42
CA MET A 25 2.02 -13.90 -17.19
C MET A 25 0.95 -14.87 -16.68
N ALA A 26 0.01 -15.28 -17.54
CA ALA A 26 -1.04 -16.21 -17.18
C ALA A 26 -0.51 -17.59 -16.76
N ALA A 27 0.51 -18.10 -17.45
CA ALA A 27 1.13 -19.38 -17.12
C ALA A 27 1.88 -19.33 -15.77
N ARG A 28 2.62 -18.25 -15.49
CA ARG A 28 3.41 -18.09 -14.25
C ARG A 28 2.52 -17.81 -13.04
N HIS A 29 1.41 -17.10 -13.22
CA HIS A 29 0.47 -16.74 -12.15
C HIS A 29 -0.81 -17.57 -12.14
N MET A 30 -0.82 -18.72 -12.81
CA MET A 30 -2.02 -19.55 -13.01
C MET A 30 -2.80 -19.78 -11.70
N TRP A 31 -2.12 -20.05 -10.58
CA TRP A 31 -2.79 -20.29 -9.29
C TRP A 31 -3.42 -19.02 -8.72
N THR A 32 -2.70 -17.90 -8.70
CA THR A 32 -3.27 -16.59 -8.32
C THR A 32 -4.47 -16.23 -9.18
N HIS A 33 -4.44 -16.53 -10.48
CA HIS A 33 -5.59 -16.29 -11.36
C HIS A 33 -6.81 -17.15 -11.00
N LEU A 34 -6.61 -18.43 -10.66
CA LEU A 34 -7.67 -19.34 -10.25
C LEU A 34 -8.24 -18.96 -8.88
N GLU A 35 -7.40 -18.68 -7.88
CA GLU A 35 -7.84 -18.27 -6.54
C GLU A 35 -8.62 -16.95 -6.60
N ALA A 36 -8.17 -16.02 -7.44
CA ALA A 36 -8.85 -14.76 -7.71
C ALA A 36 -10.23 -14.90 -8.40
N GLU A 37 -10.65 -16.09 -8.85
CA GLU A 37 -12.04 -16.31 -9.29
C GLU A 37 -13.01 -16.48 -8.12
N PHE A 38 -12.50 -16.80 -6.93
CA PHE A 38 -13.30 -17.06 -5.73
C PHE A 38 -13.41 -15.84 -4.81
N ASP A 39 -12.51 -14.88 -4.96
CA ASP A 39 -12.46 -13.66 -4.15
C ASP A 39 -12.87 -12.41 -4.94
N THR A 40 -13.41 -11.42 -4.23
CA THR A 40 -13.65 -10.09 -4.76
C THR A 40 -12.53 -9.18 -4.30
N PRO A 41 -11.92 -8.35 -5.18
CA PRO A 41 -10.93 -7.37 -4.77
C PRO A 41 -11.46 -6.47 -3.65
N VAL A 42 -10.61 -6.22 -2.67
CA VAL A 42 -10.90 -5.31 -1.57
C VAL A 42 -10.87 -3.88 -2.09
N ASP A 43 -11.88 -3.10 -1.70
CA ASP A 43 -11.86 -1.66 -1.90
C ASP A 43 -11.01 -1.01 -0.81
N ALA A 44 -9.71 -0.91 -1.05
CA ALA A 44 -8.76 -0.35 -0.09
C ALA A 44 -9.12 1.09 0.32
N ALA A 45 -9.69 1.89 -0.59
CA ALA A 45 -10.09 3.27 -0.28
C ALA A 45 -11.24 3.35 0.73
N ASN A 46 -12.02 2.28 0.86
CA ASN A 46 -13.11 2.14 1.82
C ASN A 46 -12.82 1.09 2.90
N ALA A 47 -11.55 0.70 3.08
CA ALA A 47 -11.15 -0.19 4.15
C ALA A 47 -11.49 0.42 5.51
N ASP A 48 -11.98 -0.40 6.44
CA ASP A 48 -12.17 0.04 7.82
C ASP A 48 -10.81 0.44 8.41
N THR A 49 -10.70 1.68 8.89
CA THR A 49 -9.52 2.21 9.61
C THR A 49 -9.87 2.59 11.05
N GLY A 50 -11.04 2.15 11.52
CA GLY A 50 -11.51 2.32 12.88
C GLY A 50 -10.87 1.33 13.86
N ALA A 51 -11.42 1.24 15.08
CA ALA A 51 -10.83 0.42 16.13
C ALA A 51 -10.76 -1.09 15.79
N SER A 52 -11.66 -1.58 14.93
CA SER A 52 -11.69 -2.97 14.43
C SER A 52 -10.67 -3.26 13.34
N ALA A 53 -10.00 -2.23 12.81
CA ALA A 53 -9.05 -2.34 11.73
C ALA A 53 -7.69 -2.93 12.13
N PHE A 54 -7.46 -3.25 13.40
CA PHE A 54 -6.14 -3.64 13.90
C PHE A 54 -6.18 -5.04 14.52
N ALA A 55 -5.10 -5.80 14.35
CA ALA A 55 -4.98 -7.10 14.99
C ALA A 55 -4.97 -6.95 16.52
N GLU A 56 -5.67 -7.85 17.24
CA GLU A 56 -5.82 -7.76 18.71
C GLU A 56 -4.47 -7.68 19.44
N ALA A 57 -3.45 -8.40 18.96
CA ALA A 57 -2.12 -8.41 19.53
C ALA A 57 -1.42 -7.03 19.41
N ASP A 58 -1.67 -6.32 18.32
CA ASP A 58 -1.12 -5.00 18.07
C ASP A 58 -1.84 -3.95 18.93
N VAL A 59 -3.17 -4.05 19.06
CA VAL A 59 -3.97 -3.18 19.91
C VAL A 59 -3.60 -3.29 21.39
N ALA A 60 -3.30 -4.50 21.86
CA ALA A 60 -3.00 -4.74 23.28
C ALA A 60 -1.74 -4.03 23.79
N MET A 61 -0.82 -3.68 22.88
CA MET A 61 0.44 -2.99 23.19
C MET A 61 0.52 -1.58 22.60
N ALA A 62 -0.54 -1.12 21.95
CA ALA A 62 -0.58 0.17 21.29
C ALA A 62 -1.03 1.28 22.22
N ASP A 63 -0.32 2.41 22.17
CA ASP A 63 -0.83 3.66 22.70
C ASP A 63 -1.70 4.34 21.63
N THR A 64 -2.80 4.94 22.05
CA THR A 64 -3.60 5.83 21.21
C THR A 64 -3.15 7.26 21.45
N LEU A 65 -2.76 7.95 20.39
CA LEU A 65 -2.55 9.40 20.43
C LEU A 65 -3.86 10.11 20.08
N SER A 66 -4.25 11.08 20.88
CA SER A 66 -5.39 11.95 20.55
C SER A 66 -5.06 12.94 19.43
N ASP A 67 -3.81 13.40 19.37
CA ASP A 67 -3.23 14.20 18.28
C ASP A 67 -1.87 13.61 17.88
N PRO A 68 -1.65 13.26 16.59
CA PRO A 68 -0.34 12.81 16.13
C PRO A 68 0.80 13.81 16.35
N ALA A 69 0.51 15.12 16.38
CA ALA A 69 1.52 16.17 16.63
C ALA A 69 2.09 16.12 18.06
N ASP A 70 1.37 15.51 19.00
CA ASP A 70 1.83 15.34 20.39
C ASP A 70 2.81 14.18 20.57
N TYR A 71 3.08 13.42 19.50
CA TYR A 71 4.02 12.32 19.56
C TYR A 71 5.45 12.82 19.86
N SER A 72 6.02 12.31 20.95
CA SER A 72 7.32 12.72 21.48
C SER A 72 8.30 11.55 21.62
N GLY A 73 8.11 10.48 20.83
CA GLY A 73 9.02 9.35 20.80
C GLY A 73 10.36 9.65 20.12
N ILE A 74 11.27 8.68 20.18
CA ILE A 74 12.64 8.82 19.62
C ILE A 74 12.62 8.62 18.10
N ASP A 75 11.94 7.57 17.65
CA ASP A 75 11.77 7.24 16.24
C ASP A 75 10.61 8.07 15.68
N PRO A 76 10.63 8.52 14.41
CA PRO A 76 9.51 9.20 13.78
C PRO A 76 8.20 8.42 13.91
N ILE A 77 7.07 9.12 13.98
CA ILE A 77 5.75 8.49 14.11
C ILE A 77 5.48 7.51 12.94
N GLU A 78 5.99 7.83 11.75
CA GLU A 78 5.88 7.01 10.54
C GLU A 78 6.55 5.64 10.65
N ASP A 79 7.57 5.51 11.51
CA ASP A 79 8.33 4.28 11.70
C ASP A 79 7.73 3.38 12.80
N VAL A 80 6.87 3.93 13.65
CA VAL A 80 6.29 3.23 14.81
C VAL A 80 4.77 3.10 14.75
N ALA A 81 4.11 3.82 13.85
CA ALA A 81 2.67 3.68 13.65
C ALA A 81 2.34 2.26 13.19
N ILE A 82 1.23 1.73 13.71
CA ILE A 82 0.69 0.43 13.34
C ILE A 82 -0.24 0.65 12.16
N ALA A 83 0.02 -0.05 11.07
CA ALA A 83 -0.84 -0.01 9.90
C ALA A 83 -2.19 -0.66 10.18
N PRO A 84 -3.28 -0.17 9.56
CA PRO A 84 -4.54 -0.91 9.56
C PRO A 84 -4.37 -2.23 8.80
N GLU A 85 -5.01 -3.27 9.32
CA GLU A 85 -5.08 -4.60 8.76
C GLU A 85 -6.03 -4.62 7.57
N ILE A 86 -5.45 -4.76 6.37
CA ILE A 86 -6.19 -5.04 5.15
C ILE A 86 -6.01 -6.52 4.81
N ARG A 87 -7.14 -7.22 4.61
CA ARG A 87 -7.15 -8.60 4.15
C ARG A 87 -6.95 -8.68 2.65
N TRP A 88 -5.71 -8.49 2.22
CA TRP A 88 -5.31 -8.65 0.82
C TRP A 88 -5.57 -10.07 0.32
N THR A 89 -6.26 -10.19 -0.81
CA THR A 89 -6.60 -11.45 -1.47
C THR A 89 -5.75 -11.71 -2.71
N ASP A 90 -5.85 -12.91 -3.28
CA ASP A 90 -5.26 -13.19 -4.59
C ASP A 90 -5.97 -12.44 -5.72
N ALA A 91 -7.24 -12.04 -5.54
CA ALA A 91 -7.94 -11.17 -6.48
C ALA A 91 -7.31 -9.77 -6.56
N ASP A 92 -6.90 -9.22 -5.42
CA ASP A 92 -6.16 -7.96 -5.34
C ASP A 92 -4.77 -8.07 -5.98
N LYS A 93 -4.08 -9.20 -5.72
CA LYS A 93 -2.78 -9.47 -6.34
C LYS A 93 -2.91 -9.57 -7.86
N ARG A 94 -3.90 -10.30 -8.37
CA ARG A 94 -4.18 -10.41 -9.82
C ARG A 94 -4.44 -9.04 -10.42
N GLN A 95 -5.33 -8.25 -9.82
CA GLN A 95 -5.65 -6.91 -10.30
C GLN A 95 -4.41 -6.00 -10.35
N SER A 96 -3.55 -6.08 -9.33
CA SER A 96 -2.31 -5.31 -9.24
C SER A 96 -1.29 -5.72 -10.31
N LEU A 97 -1.11 -7.02 -10.53
CA LEU A 97 -0.26 -7.56 -11.60
C LEU A 97 -0.75 -7.13 -12.99
N GLU A 98 -2.06 -7.22 -13.25
CA GLU A 98 -2.66 -6.82 -14.52
C GLU A 98 -2.57 -5.30 -14.76
N ARG A 99 -2.79 -4.49 -13.72
CA ARG A 99 -2.61 -3.04 -13.78
C ARG A 99 -1.16 -2.69 -14.09
N TYR A 100 -0.21 -3.23 -13.32
CA TYR A 100 1.22 -3.01 -13.54
C TYR A 100 1.63 -3.42 -14.97
N ALA A 101 1.17 -4.59 -15.44
CA ALA A 101 1.49 -5.08 -16.77
C ALA A 101 0.98 -4.15 -17.88
N ARG A 102 -0.22 -3.59 -17.70
CA ARG A 102 -0.83 -2.63 -18.63
C ARG A 102 -0.07 -1.31 -18.65
N ASP A 103 0.22 -0.75 -17.48
CA ASP A 103 0.83 0.58 -17.34
C ASP A 103 2.28 0.59 -17.82
N ASN A 104 3.00 -0.52 -17.59
CA ASN A 104 4.39 -0.70 -18.04
C ASN A 104 4.52 -1.32 -19.44
N ARG A 105 3.41 -1.64 -20.11
CA ARG A 105 3.35 -2.17 -21.47
C ARG A 105 4.26 -3.39 -21.68
N LEU A 106 4.17 -4.38 -20.77
CA LEU A 106 4.99 -5.59 -20.85
C LEU A 106 4.86 -6.26 -22.22
N THR A 107 5.98 -6.72 -22.75
CA THR A 107 6.02 -7.46 -24.02
C THR A 107 5.54 -8.91 -23.84
N SER A 108 5.36 -9.66 -24.94
CA SER A 108 4.90 -11.06 -24.88
C SER A 108 5.92 -12.02 -24.25
N SER A 109 7.20 -11.66 -24.22
CA SER A 109 8.28 -12.41 -23.57
C SER A 109 8.57 -11.95 -22.14
N GLU A 110 7.95 -10.85 -21.71
CA GLU A 110 8.13 -10.31 -20.36
C GLU A 110 7.06 -10.81 -19.40
N TRP A 111 7.46 -10.96 -18.15
CA TRP A 111 6.53 -11.20 -17.04
C TRP A 111 7.07 -10.59 -15.76
N VAL A 112 6.21 -10.45 -14.76
CA VAL A 112 6.60 -9.86 -13.47
C VAL A 112 6.15 -10.74 -12.33
N ASP A 113 6.95 -10.81 -11.28
CA ASP A 113 6.52 -11.31 -9.99
C ASP A 113 6.30 -10.14 -9.04
N MET A 114 5.32 -10.25 -8.14
CA MET A 114 4.99 -9.23 -7.15
C MET A 114 4.96 -9.88 -5.78
N LYS A 115 5.81 -9.40 -4.88
CA LYS A 115 5.77 -9.79 -3.47
C LYS A 115 4.45 -9.36 -2.86
N TRP A 116 3.76 -10.33 -2.28
CA TRP A 116 2.43 -10.16 -1.73
C TRP A 116 2.33 -10.80 -0.34
N PRO A 117 1.59 -10.22 0.61
CA PRO A 117 0.85 -8.95 0.55
C PRO A 117 1.78 -7.72 0.49
N PRO A 118 1.27 -6.54 0.07
CA PRO A 118 2.03 -5.31 0.10
C PRO A 118 2.37 -4.89 1.53
N GLN A 119 3.48 -4.16 1.68
CA GLN A 119 3.93 -3.61 2.95
C GLN A 119 3.40 -2.20 3.12
N ALA A 120 2.76 -1.94 4.26
CA ALA A 120 2.26 -0.63 4.60
C ALA A 120 3.38 0.31 5.09
N GLN A 121 3.27 1.58 4.76
CA GLN A 121 4.10 2.66 5.26
C GLN A 121 3.22 3.91 5.48
N LEU A 122 3.36 4.56 6.64
CA LEU A 122 2.70 5.84 6.87
C LEU A 122 3.48 6.93 6.13
N LEU A 123 2.83 7.62 5.18
CA LEU A 123 3.43 8.72 4.44
C LEU A 123 3.31 10.05 5.19
N THR A 124 2.15 10.27 5.79
CA THR A 124 1.87 11.44 6.63
C THR A 124 0.94 11.02 7.76
N PRO A 125 1.20 11.45 9.00
CA PRO A 125 0.32 11.18 10.14
C PRO A 125 -0.97 12.00 10.12
N GLY A 126 -1.13 12.93 9.17
CA GLY A 126 -2.26 13.87 9.14
C GLY A 126 -2.08 15.01 10.13
N ASN A 127 -3.03 15.94 10.13
CA ASN A 127 -3.01 17.12 11.00
C ASN A 127 -4.40 17.38 11.56
N LEU A 128 -4.43 17.70 12.85
CA LEU A 128 -5.58 18.26 13.53
C LEU A 128 -5.38 19.78 13.67
N CYS A 129 -6.46 20.53 13.52
CA CYS A 129 -6.50 21.92 13.89
C CYS A 129 -7.59 22.12 14.94
N ASP A 130 -7.33 22.95 15.94
CA ASP A 130 -8.39 23.39 16.83
C ASP A 130 -9.46 24.08 15.98
N SER A 131 -10.72 23.64 16.06
CA SER A 131 -11.84 24.44 15.59
C SER A 131 -11.66 25.83 16.18
N ARG A 132 -11.75 26.89 15.35
CA ARG A 132 -11.63 28.27 15.84
C ARG A 132 -12.46 28.40 17.11
N ARG A 133 -11.81 28.88 18.18
CA ARG A 133 -12.34 29.11 19.51
C ARG A 133 -13.49 30.11 19.50
N ASN A 134 -14.58 29.77 18.85
CA ASN A 134 -15.79 30.57 18.89
C ASN A 134 -16.51 30.12 20.15
N ALA A 135 -16.82 31.09 20.99
CA ALA A 135 -17.67 30.87 22.14
C ALA A 135 -19.00 30.24 21.68
N CYS A 136 -19.61 29.38 22.51
CA CYS A 136 -20.87 28.75 22.14
C CYS A 136 -21.97 29.82 21.95
N ALA A 137 -23.14 29.48 21.40
CA ALA A 137 -24.22 30.45 21.22
C ALA A 137 -24.63 31.17 22.52
N THR A 138 -24.38 30.57 23.69
CA THR A 138 -24.59 31.18 25.02
C THR A 138 -23.52 32.21 25.38
N HIS A 139 -22.32 32.08 24.82
CA HIS A 139 -21.15 32.90 25.11
C HIS A 139 -20.65 33.68 23.88
N GLU A 140 -21.40 33.74 22.78
CA GLU A 140 -21.03 34.38 21.50
C GLU A 140 -20.52 35.83 21.69
N GLU A 141 -20.99 36.53 22.72
CA GLU A 141 -20.54 37.89 23.07
C GLU A 141 -19.15 37.97 23.73
N LEU A 142 -18.57 36.85 24.15
CA LEU A 142 -17.29 36.80 24.87
C LEU A 142 -16.09 36.60 23.94
N ASP A 143 -16.29 36.36 22.63
CA ASP A 143 -15.26 36.04 21.62
C ASP A 143 -14.28 34.90 22.01
N GLU A 144 -14.45 34.30 23.20
CA GLU A 144 -13.60 33.28 23.79
C GLU A 144 -14.47 32.24 24.54
N PRO A 145 -14.08 30.95 24.53
CA PRO A 145 -14.78 29.89 25.25
C PRO A 145 -14.66 30.07 26.77
N VAL A 146 -15.75 29.77 27.48
CA VAL A 146 -15.79 29.83 28.95
C VAL A 146 -15.49 28.44 29.51
N ALA A 147 -14.49 28.35 30.39
CA ALA A 147 -14.15 27.10 31.08
C ALA A 147 -15.35 26.58 31.89
N GLU A 148 -15.56 25.27 31.91
CA GLU A 148 -16.68 24.58 32.58
C GLU A 148 -18.05 24.76 31.91
N CYS A 149 -18.09 25.34 30.70
CA CYS A 149 -19.29 25.32 29.87
C CYS A 149 -19.26 24.11 28.93
N ALA A 150 -20.15 23.14 29.16
CA ALA A 150 -20.24 21.93 28.33
C ALA A 150 -20.36 22.21 26.83
N ASP A 151 -21.10 23.26 26.44
CA ASP A 151 -21.28 23.65 25.03
C ASP A 151 -20.04 24.35 24.44
N CYS A 152 -19.22 25.00 25.27
CA CYS A 152 -17.91 25.52 24.86
C CYS A 152 -16.86 24.40 24.80
N ASP A 153 -16.90 23.46 25.74
CA ASP A 153 -15.99 22.31 25.78
C ASP A 153 -16.25 21.34 24.60
N GLU A 154 -17.52 21.14 24.22
CA GLU A 154 -17.92 20.35 23.03
C GLU A 154 -17.60 21.09 21.71
N ALA A 155 -17.58 22.43 21.71
CA ALA A 155 -17.13 23.23 20.57
C ALA A 155 -15.60 23.17 20.34
N ILE A 156 -14.82 22.67 21.32
CA ILE A 156 -13.36 22.46 21.26
C ILE A 156 -13.06 20.98 20.94
N ALA A 157 -13.79 20.39 19.99
CA ALA A 157 -13.33 19.15 19.38
C ALA A 157 -12.31 19.53 18.28
N PRO A 158 -11.08 18.97 18.27
CA PRO A 158 -10.16 19.19 17.18
C PRO A 158 -10.85 18.79 15.86
N VAL A 159 -10.56 19.50 14.77
CA VAL A 159 -11.06 19.23 13.42
C VAL A 159 -9.93 18.60 12.61
N VAL A 160 -10.25 17.59 11.80
CA VAL A 160 -9.25 17.00 10.90
C VAL A 160 -8.99 18.00 9.78
N GLU A 161 -7.78 18.55 9.74
CA GLU A 161 -7.32 19.41 8.64
C GLU A 161 -6.83 18.55 7.47
N SER A 162 -6.10 17.47 7.78
CA SER A 162 -5.66 16.48 6.80
C SER A 162 -5.65 15.08 7.39
N ASN A 163 -6.09 14.10 6.60
CA ASN A 163 -6.06 12.70 6.99
C ASN A 163 -4.63 12.17 7.07
N ALA A 164 -4.44 11.14 7.90
CA ALA A 164 -3.26 10.29 7.81
C ALA A 164 -3.32 9.51 6.49
N VAL A 165 -2.18 9.30 5.84
CA VAL A 165 -2.10 8.57 4.56
C VAL A 165 -1.16 7.39 4.70
N TRP A 166 -1.69 6.19 4.44
CA TRP A 166 -0.91 4.96 4.36
C TRP A 166 -0.71 4.56 2.90
N SER A 167 0.54 4.28 2.53
CA SER A 167 0.91 3.69 1.24
C SER A 167 1.20 2.20 1.42
N PHE A 168 0.51 1.36 0.66
CA PHE A 168 0.75 -0.07 0.60
C PHE A 168 1.59 -0.38 -0.63
N ASN A 169 2.82 -0.81 -0.41
CA ASN A 169 3.85 -0.96 -1.43
C ASN A 169 4.23 -2.43 -1.62
N ALA A 170 4.28 -2.89 -2.87
CA ALA A 170 4.74 -4.23 -3.21
C ALA A 170 6.05 -4.15 -4.01
N ARG A 171 6.99 -5.05 -3.72
CA ARG A 171 8.17 -5.20 -4.58
C ARG A 171 7.76 -5.96 -5.84
N VAL A 172 8.05 -5.39 -7.00
CA VAL A 172 7.87 -6.01 -8.31
C VAL A 172 9.24 -6.37 -8.87
N THR A 173 9.38 -7.58 -9.39
CA THR A 173 10.57 -8.04 -10.10
C THR A 173 10.19 -8.38 -11.54
N ARG A 174 10.86 -7.78 -12.52
CA ARG A 174 10.62 -8.03 -13.94
C ARG A 174 11.60 -9.04 -14.50
N TYR A 175 11.04 -9.94 -15.30
CA TYR A 175 11.76 -11.00 -15.98
C TYR A 175 11.49 -10.94 -17.48
N GLU A 176 12.50 -11.28 -18.26
CA GLU A 176 12.39 -11.52 -19.70
C GLU A 176 12.72 -12.98 -19.98
N LEU A 177 11.93 -13.62 -20.83
CA LEU A 177 12.23 -14.96 -21.32
C LEU A 177 13.37 -14.92 -22.34
N ALA A 178 14.40 -15.73 -22.09
CA ALA A 178 15.45 -16.02 -23.04
C ALA A 178 15.47 -17.51 -23.40
N VAL A 179 16.05 -17.84 -24.55
CA VAL A 179 16.31 -19.23 -24.93
C VAL A 179 17.74 -19.56 -24.51
N GLY A 180 17.88 -20.45 -23.55
CA GLY A 180 19.18 -20.97 -23.11
C GLY A 180 19.87 -21.78 -24.20
N ALA A 181 21.19 -21.99 -24.05
CA ALA A 181 22.00 -22.74 -25.01
C ALA A 181 21.57 -24.21 -25.18
N ASP A 182 20.80 -24.76 -24.24
CA ASP A 182 20.21 -26.09 -24.31
C ASP A 182 18.82 -26.12 -24.98
N GLY A 183 18.34 -24.97 -25.47
CA GLY A 183 17.04 -24.79 -26.11
C GLY A 183 15.87 -24.65 -25.14
N ARG A 184 16.12 -24.53 -23.83
CA ARG A 184 15.07 -24.28 -22.83
C ARG A 184 14.80 -22.79 -22.65
N LEU A 185 13.61 -22.46 -22.16
CA LEU A 185 13.30 -21.11 -21.75
C LEU A 185 13.85 -20.85 -20.35
N GLU A 186 14.56 -19.74 -20.20
CA GLU A 186 15.12 -19.25 -18.95
C GLU A 186 14.50 -17.89 -18.61
N ASP A 187 14.28 -17.63 -17.32
CA ASP A 187 13.82 -16.33 -16.83
C ASP A 187 15.05 -15.48 -16.48
N ILE A 188 15.24 -14.37 -17.18
CA ILE A 188 16.30 -13.40 -16.89
C ILE A 188 15.70 -12.24 -16.11
N GLU A 189 16.06 -12.13 -14.84
CA GLU A 189 15.76 -10.93 -14.05
C GLU A 189 16.57 -9.74 -14.59
N PHE A 190 15.90 -8.63 -14.87
CA PHE A 190 16.58 -7.43 -15.36
C PHE A 190 16.21 -6.15 -14.61
N SER A 191 15.17 -6.17 -13.79
CA SER A 191 14.85 -5.03 -12.90
C SER A 191 13.99 -5.44 -11.71
N SER A 192 14.13 -4.69 -10.61
CA SER A 192 13.26 -4.77 -9.46
C SER A 192 12.98 -3.38 -8.92
N GLU A 193 11.72 -3.11 -8.61
CA GLU A 193 11.24 -1.82 -8.12
C GLU A 193 10.16 -1.98 -7.05
N VAL A 194 9.75 -0.86 -6.45
CA VAL A 194 8.67 -0.81 -5.47
C VAL A 194 7.49 -0.10 -6.12
N GLU A 195 6.35 -0.77 -6.16
CA GLU A 195 5.11 -0.27 -6.74
C GLU A 195 4.10 0.03 -5.62
N THR A 196 3.46 1.20 -5.69
CA THR A 196 2.34 1.52 -4.80
C THR A 196 1.08 0.81 -5.27
N VAL A 197 0.63 -0.16 -4.48
CA VAL A 197 -0.57 -0.94 -4.75
C VAL A 197 -1.82 -0.12 -4.46
N ALA A 198 -1.85 0.53 -3.30
CA ALA A 198 -2.94 1.37 -2.85
C ALA A 198 -2.43 2.44 -1.88
N GLU A 199 -3.15 3.55 -1.84
CA GLU A 199 -3.08 4.53 -0.76
C GLU A 199 -4.44 4.58 -0.07
N ILE A 200 -4.45 4.70 1.24
CA ILE A 200 -5.68 4.86 2.02
C ILE A 200 -5.55 6.06 2.94
N GLU A 201 -6.68 6.70 3.18
CA GLU A 201 -6.80 7.76 4.15
C GLU A 201 -7.36 7.20 5.46
N GLN A 202 -6.81 7.66 6.57
CA GLN A 202 -7.26 7.32 7.92
C GLN A 202 -7.47 8.61 8.72
N ASP A 203 -8.48 8.63 9.58
CA ASP A 203 -8.63 9.71 10.55
C ASP A 203 -7.40 9.72 11.49
N PRO A 204 -6.63 10.82 11.56
CA PRO A 204 -5.42 10.90 12.38
C PRO A 204 -5.65 10.55 13.87
N ARG A 205 -6.87 10.72 14.38
CA ARG A 205 -7.24 10.42 15.77
C ARG A 205 -7.35 8.93 16.06
N THR A 206 -7.47 8.10 15.02
CA THR A 206 -7.55 6.64 15.16
C THR A 206 -6.19 5.97 14.95
N LEU A 207 -5.14 6.75 14.64
CA LEU A 207 -3.78 6.22 14.54
C LEU A 207 -3.36 5.52 15.83
N ARG A 208 -2.72 4.37 15.66
CA ARG A 208 -2.20 3.54 16.74
C ARG A 208 -0.69 3.52 16.67
N ILE A 209 -0.04 3.69 17.81
CA ILE A 209 1.41 3.68 17.88
C ILE A 209 1.87 2.40 18.56
N GLY A 210 2.75 1.66 17.90
CA GLY A 210 3.35 0.45 18.43
C GLY A 210 4.17 0.73 19.68
N PRO A 211 4.47 -0.32 20.48
CA PRO A 211 5.22 -0.16 21.71
C PRO A 211 6.54 0.54 21.43
N ARG A 212 6.84 1.58 22.23
CA ARG A 212 8.14 2.27 22.20
C ARG A 212 9.23 1.21 22.27
N ARG A 213 10.08 1.11 21.25
CA ARG A 213 11.25 0.23 21.31
C ARG A 213 12.21 0.77 22.37
N GLY A 214 11.96 0.40 23.62
CA GLY A 214 12.92 0.57 24.69
C GLY A 214 14.16 -0.21 24.32
N ARG A 215 15.25 0.51 24.02
CA ARG A 215 16.60 -0.07 23.95
C ARG A 215 16.79 -0.97 25.16
N THR A 216 16.93 -2.27 24.92
CA THR A 216 17.68 -3.17 25.80
C THR A 216 19.11 -3.22 25.30
#